data_AF-A0A963N9K8-F1
#
_entry.id   AF-A0A963N9K8-F1
#
_cell.length_a   1.000
_cell.length_b   1.000
_cell.length_c   1.000
_cell.angle_alpha   90.00
_cell.angle_beta   90.00
_cell.angle_gamma   90.00
#
_symmetry.space_group_name_H-M   'P 1'
#
loop_
_entity.id
_entity.type
_entity.pdbx_description
1 polymer ?
#
loop_
_entity_poly.entity_id
_entity_poly.type
_entity_poly.pdbx_seq_one_letter_code
_entity_poly.pdbx_strand_id
1 'polypeptide(L)'
;IGFNQPFDSPAALKDFSRQYGIDLPNWNFLSPAPAIVDELTTQFGFRFVATTAGFDHLNQVTMVDAEGRIARQVYGEKFTAQDLAEPLKVLITGSAIPPEMGTLQEIMQRVRIICSVYDPLTGKYRTDYSLYFMFAGFLTFVCFMIYLSINFWKNRRRDEPGAR
;
A
#
# COMPACT_ATOMS: atom_id res chain seq x y z
N ILE A 1 12.50 -4.04 -11.29
CA ILE A 1 13.52 -2.96 -11.31
C ILE A 1 14.12 -2.93 -9.91
N GLY A 2 15.44 -3.01 -9.78
CA GLY A 2 16.11 -2.96 -8.48
C GLY A 2 16.05 -1.55 -7.86
N PHE A 3 16.07 -1.48 -6.54
CA PHE A 3 16.05 -0.22 -5.77
C PHE A 3 17.17 -0.15 -4.71
N ASN A 4 17.81 -1.27 -4.39
CA ASN A 4 18.84 -1.36 -3.37
C ASN A 4 20.24 -1.26 -4.00
N GLN A 5 20.66 -0.07 -4.41
CA GLN A 5 22.02 0.13 -4.93
C GLN A 5 23.06 0.18 -3.80
N PRO A 6 24.28 -0.35 -4.00
CA PRO A 6 24.81 -0.99 -5.22
C PRO A 6 24.53 -2.50 -5.32
N PHE A 7 23.77 -3.08 -4.38
CA PHE A 7 23.56 -4.53 -4.28
C PHE A 7 22.69 -5.09 -5.42
N ASP A 8 21.71 -4.32 -5.88
CA ASP A 8 20.90 -4.60 -7.06
C ASP A 8 21.63 -4.21 -8.36
N SER A 9 22.88 -4.64 -8.50
CA SER A 9 23.67 -4.41 -9.71
C SER A 9 23.13 -5.21 -10.91
N PRO A 10 23.46 -4.84 -12.17
CA PRO A 10 23.04 -5.62 -13.34
C PRO A 10 23.47 -7.10 -13.27
N ALA A 11 24.66 -7.38 -12.72
CA ALA A 11 25.15 -8.74 -12.55
C ALA A 11 24.34 -9.49 -11.49
N ALA A 12 24.09 -8.88 -10.33
CA ALA A 12 23.30 -9.48 -9.26
C ALA A 12 21.87 -9.81 -9.70
N LEU A 13 21.22 -8.89 -10.44
CA LEU A 13 19.87 -9.13 -10.94
C LEU A 13 19.81 -10.19 -12.06
N LYS A 14 20.88 -10.33 -12.85
CA LYS A 14 21.01 -11.42 -13.83
C LYS A 14 21.19 -12.78 -13.15
N ASP A 15 21.96 -12.83 -12.07
CA ASP A 15 22.12 -14.06 -11.30
C ASP A 15 20.83 -14.40 -10.54
N PHE A 16 20.11 -13.40 -10.03
CA PHE A 16 18.76 -13.57 -9.49
C PHE A 16 17.82 -14.18 -10.54
N SER A 17 17.77 -13.65 -11.77
CA SER A 17 16.88 -14.20 -12.80
C SER A 17 17.18 -15.67 -13.10
N ARG A 18 18.46 -16.06 -13.13
CA ARG A 18 18.90 -17.45 -13.33
C ARG A 18 18.52 -18.35 -12.15
N GLN A 19 18.72 -17.88 -10.92
CA GLN A 19 18.41 -18.64 -9.71
C GLN A 19 16.92 -19.00 -9.64
N TYR A 20 16.06 -18.10 -10.07
CA TYR A 20 14.60 -18.31 -10.10
C TYR A 20 14.09 -18.90 -11.42
N GLY A 21 14.97 -19.23 -12.37
CA GLY A 21 14.60 -19.83 -13.65
C GLY A 21 13.74 -18.92 -14.53
N ILE A 22 13.87 -17.60 -14.38
CA ILE A 22 13.09 -16.62 -15.12
C ILE A 22 13.84 -16.28 -16.41
N ASP A 23 13.47 -16.96 -17.48
CA ASP A 23 13.96 -16.73 -18.85
C ASP A 23 12.76 -16.61 -19.79
N LEU A 24 12.07 -15.47 -19.71
CA LEU A 24 10.88 -15.18 -20.51
C LEU A 24 11.16 -14.05 -21.50
N PRO A 25 10.69 -14.17 -22.75
CA PRO A 25 10.77 -13.06 -23.69
C PRO A 25 10.04 -11.84 -23.11
N ASN A 26 10.66 -10.67 -23.22
CA ASN A 26 10.16 -9.39 -22.71
C ASN A 26 10.10 -9.28 -21.17
N TRP A 27 10.68 -10.21 -20.41
CA TRP A 27 10.83 -10.08 -18.96
C TRP A 27 12.24 -9.60 -18.60
N ASN A 28 12.37 -8.29 -18.38
CA ASN A 28 13.68 -7.67 -18.13
C ASN A 28 13.89 -7.34 -16.65
N PHE A 29 15.08 -7.68 -16.16
CA PHE A 29 15.57 -7.20 -14.88
C PHE A 29 16.43 -5.96 -15.09
N LEU A 30 15.99 -4.82 -14.53
CA LEU A 30 16.63 -3.53 -14.71
C LEU A 30 17.24 -3.05 -13.41
N SER A 31 18.48 -2.57 -13.49
CA SER A 31 19.24 -1.97 -12.40
C SER A 31 19.45 -0.47 -12.70
N PRO A 32 18.73 0.42 -12.01
CA PRO A 32 18.89 1.86 -12.21
C PRO A 32 20.19 2.37 -11.59
N ALA A 33 20.75 3.44 -12.15
CA ALA A 33 21.88 4.13 -11.53
C ALA A 33 21.47 4.71 -10.16
N PRO A 34 22.36 4.73 -9.15
CA PRO A 34 22.03 5.24 -7.82
C PRO A 34 21.40 6.64 -7.83
N ALA A 35 21.86 7.51 -8.75
CA ALA A 35 21.39 8.89 -8.87
C ALA A 35 19.91 9.04 -9.27
N ILE A 36 19.28 8.01 -9.84
CA ILE A 36 17.88 8.08 -10.33
C ILE A 36 16.91 7.23 -9.50
N VAL A 37 17.40 6.49 -8.49
CA VAL A 37 16.56 5.59 -7.68
C VAL A 37 15.46 6.36 -6.95
N ASP A 38 15.81 7.47 -6.30
CA ASP A 38 14.86 8.25 -5.50
C ASP A 38 13.78 8.89 -6.35
N GLU A 39 14.15 9.45 -7.51
CA GLU A 39 13.19 10.04 -8.45
C GLU A 39 12.28 8.97 -9.03
N LEU A 40 12.84 7.84 -9.49
CA LEU A 40 12.09 6.74 -10.08
C LEU A 40 11.09 6.16 -9.09
N THR A 41 11.53 5.85 -7.87
CA THR A 41 10.64 5.28 -6.84
C THR A 41 9.54 6.28 -6.45
N THR A 42 9.85 7.57 -6.41
CA THR A 42 8.86 8.63 -6.16
C THR A 42 7.81 8.71 -7.26
N GLN A 43 8.21 8.74 -8.53
CA GLN A 43 7.31 8.82 -9.69
C GLN A 43 6.37 7.61 -9.76
N PHE A 44 6.86 6.42 -9.40
CA PHE A 44 6.08 5.20 -9.36
C PHE A 44 5.33 5.01 -8.03
N GLY A 45 5.39 5.95 -7.09
CA GLY A 45 4.73 5.84 -5.79
C GLY A 45 5.27 4.72 -4.90
N PHE A 46 6.41 4.12 -5.26
CA PHE A 46 7.07 3.08 -4.49
C PHE A 46 7.73 3.70 -3.25
N ARG A 47 7.64 3.00 -2.11
CA ARG A 47 8.23 3.43 -0.84
C ARG A 47 8.96 2.26 -0.20
N PHE A 48 10.09 2.57 0.41
CA PHE A 48 10.90 1.62 1.15
C PHE A 48 11.64 2.32 2.29
N VAL A 49 11.96 1.57 3.34
CA VAL A 49 12.73 2.02 4.49
C VAL A 49 13.75 0.95 4.83
N ALA A 50 15.00 1.35 5.01
CA ALA A 50 16.05 0.45 5.48
C ALA A 50 15.84 0.12 6.96
N THR A 51 16.02 -1.16 7.32
CA THR A 51 15.93 -1.67 8.68
C THR A 51 17.15 -2.52 9.00
N THR A 52 17.33 -2.90 10.27
CA THR A 52 18.42 -3.80 10.67
C THR A 52 18.30 -5.20 10.06
N ALA A 53 17.11 -5.60 9.61
CA ALA A 53 16.84 -6.88 8.98
C ALA A 53 16.79 -6.83 7.45
N GLY A 54 16.98 -5.66 6.83
CA GLY A 54 16.90 -5.48 5.38
C GLY A 54 16.09 -4.24 5.01
N PHE A 55 14.99 -4.42 4.29
CA PHE A 55 14.11 -3.33 3.86
C PHE A 55 12.64 -3.65 4.11
N ASP A 56 11.93 -2.69 4.69
CA ASP A 56 10.48 -2.65 4.67
C ASP A 56 10.06 -1.88 3.43
N HIS A 57 9.39 -2.53 2.48
CA HIS A 57 9.00 -1.91 1.22
C HIS A 57 7.56 -2.25 0.82
N LEU A 58 6.97 -1.42 -0.02
CA LEU A 58 5.68 -1.75 -0.63
C LEU A 58 5.86 -3.00 -1.52
N ASN A 59 4.93 -3.95 -1.42
CA ASN A 59 4.77 -4.94 -2.47
C ASN A 59 3.82 -4.37 -3.51
N GLN A 60 4.38 -4.00 -4.67
CA GLN A 60 3.67 -3.25 -5.70
C GLN A 60 4.00 -3.77 -7.10
N VAL A 61 2.97 -3.88 -7.93
CA VAL A 61 3.09 -4.04 -9.39
C VAL A 61 2.47 -2.81 -10.04
N THR A 62 3.22 -2.15 -10.92
CA THR A 62 2.73 -0.98 -11.67
C THR A 62 2.54 -1.36 -13.14
N MET A 63 1.38 -1.04 -13.68
CA MET A 63 1.07 -1.17 -15.10
C MET A 63 1.09 0.21 -15.73
N VAL A 64 1.79 0.31 -16.86
CA VAL A 64 2.01 1.55 -17.61
C VAL A 64 1.43 1.36 -19.00
N ASP A 65 0.71 2.36 -19.50
CA ASP A 65 0.15 2.35 -20.86
C ASP A 65 1.22 2.61 -21.93
N ALA A 66 0.82 2.57 -23.21
CA ALA A 66 1.74 2.79 -24.32
C ALA A 66 2.30 4.22 -24.38
N GLU A 67 1.63 5.19 -23.75
CA GLU A 67 2.05 6.59 -23.65
C GLU A 67 2.98 6.85 -22.44
N GLY A 68 3.30 5.81 -21.65
CA GLY A 68 4.16 5.94 -20.47
C GLY A 68 3.43 6.45 -19.23
N ARG A 69 2.10 6.45 -19.21
CA ARG A 69 1.29 6.86 -18.06
C ARG A 69 0.97 5.67 -17.18
N ILE A 70 0.97 5.88 -15.87
CA ILE A 70 0.56 4.84 -14.91
C ILE A 70 -0.93 4.60 -15.05
N ALA A 71 -1.28 3.41 -15.51
CA ALA A 71 -2.65 2.98 -15.74
C ALA A 71 -3.27 2.32 -14.51
N ARG A 72 -2.48 1.47 -13.82
CA ARG A 72 -2.92 0.81 -12.59
C ARG A 72 -1.73 0.47 -11.70
N GLN A 73 -1.96 0.50 -10.39
CA GLN A 73 -1.07 -0.06 -9.40
C GLN A 73 -1.81 -1.11 -8.59
N VAL A 74 -1.18 -2.26 -8.41
CA VAL A 74 -1.70 -3.37 -7.62
C VAL A 74 -0.80 -3.53 -6.40
N TYR A 75 -1.40 -3.57 -5.23
CA TYR A 75 -0.73 -3.67 -3.94
C TYR A 75 -1.16 -4.94 -3.22
N GLY A 76 -0.26 -5.59 -2.49
CA GLY A 76 -0.64 -6.70 -1.62
C GLY A 76 0.52 -7.62 -1.22
N GLU A 77 0.29 -8.44 -0.20
CA GLU A 77 1.26 -9.46 0.26
C GLU A 77 1.41 -10.60 -0.75
N LYS A 78 0.37 -10.87 -1.55
CA LYS A 78 0.35 -11.87 -2.62
C LYS A 78 -0.43 -11.31 -3.80
N PHE A 79 0.12 -11.50 -5.00
CA PHE A 79 -0.57 -11.19 -6.25
C PHE A 79 -1.21 -12.45 -6.80
N THR A 80 -2.53 -12.44 -7.00
CA THR A 80 -3.21 -13.50 -7.74
C THR A 80 -3.22 -13.18 -9.23
N ALA A 81 -3.35 -14.21 -10.06
CA ALA A 81 -3.48 -14.00 -11.51
C ALA A 81 -4.69 -13.10 -11.84
N GLN A 82 -5.75 -13.14 -11.04
CA GLN A 82 -6.95 -12.34 -11.26
C GLN A 82 -6.71 -10.85 -10.98
N ASP A 83 -5.91 -10.52 -9.95
CA ASP A 83 -5.55 -9.13 -9.62
C ASP A 83 -4.80 -8.43 -10.75
N LEU A 84 -4.09 -9.20 -11.59
CA LEU A 84 -3.33 -8.69 -12.72
C LEU A 84 -4.10 -8.82 -14.05
N ALA A 85 -4.89 -9.87 -14.23
CA ALA A 85 -5.55 -10.15 -15.50
C ALA A 85 -6.63 -9.12 -15.85
N GLU A 86 -7.41 -8.67 -14.87
CA GLU A 86 -8.51 -7.74 -15.14
C GLU A 86 -8.00 -6.35 -15.53
N PRO A 87 -7.05 -5.72 -14.81
CA PRO A 87 -6.48 -4.45 -15.24
C PRO A 87 -5.70 -4.55 -16.56
N LEU A 88 -5.02 -5.68 -16.79
CA LEU A 88 -4.28 -5.89 -18.03
C LEU A 88 -5.22 -6.01 -19.24
N LYS A 89 -6.38 -6.64 -19.09
CA LYS A 89 -7.41 -6.69 -20.15
C LYS A 89 -7.87 -5.29 -20.53
N VAL A 90 -8.17 -4.45 -19.55
CA VAL A 90 -8.62 -3.06 -19.78
C VAL A 90 -7.54 -2.26 -20.52
N LEU A 91 -6.28 -2.45 -20.15
CA LEU A 91 -5.13 -1.86 -20.84
C LEU A 91 -5.01 -2.30 -22.30
N ILE A 92 -5.15 -3.60 -22.57
CA ILE A 92 -5.04 -4.16 -23.93
C ILE A 92 -6.23 -3.73 -24.80
N THR A 93 -7.44 -3.66 -24.25
CA THR A 93 -8.65 -3.30 -25.00
C THR A 93 -8.82 -1.80 -25.20
N GLY A 94 -7.91 -0.97 -24.68
CA GLY A 94 -8.01 0.49 -24.73
C GLY A 94 -9.29 1.03 -24.11
N SER A 95 -9.95 0.23 -23.27
CA SER A 95 -11.18 0.62 -22.60
C SER A 95 -10.83 1.64 -21.54
N ALA A 96 -11.69 2.65 -21.36
CA ALA A 96 -11.48 3.63 -20.31
C ALA A 96 -11.34 2.90 -18.98
N ILE A 97 -10.12 2.90 -18.42
CA ILE A 97 -9.91 2.45 -17.04
C ILE A 97 -10.76 3.40 -16.22
N PRO A 98 -11.83 2.93 -15.54
CA PRO A 98 -12.55 3.78 -14.64
C PRO A 98 -11.50 4.32 -13.67
N PRO A 99 -11.32 5.65 -13.53
CA PRO A 99 -10.42 6.16 -12.53
C PRO A 99 -10.94 5.62 -11.21
N GLU A 100 -10.18 4.74 -10.57
CA GLU A 100 -10.49 4.29 -9.22
C GLU A 100 -10.15 5.44 -8.28
N MET A 101 -11.05 6.42 -8.27
CA MET A 101 -11.03 7.54 -7.36
C MET A 101 -11.36 7.00 -5.97
N GLY A 102 -10.33 6.67 -5.20
CA GLY A 102 -10.41 6.57 -3.76
C GLY A 102 -11.43 5.56 -3.23
N THR A 103 -11.45 4.33 -3.78
CA THR A 103 -12.15 3.23 -3.10
C THR A 103 -11.54 3.07 -1.71
N LEU A 104 -12.39 3.05 -0.67
CA LEU A 104 -11.98 2.93 0.73
C LEU A 104 -11.01 1.76 0.93
N GLN A 105 -11.20 0.69 0.17
CA GLN A 105 -10.35 -0.50 0.13
C GLN A 105 -8.92 -0.19 -0.32
N GLU A 106 -8.72 0.67 -1.32
CA GLU A 106 -7.37 1.01 -1.82
C GLU A 106 -6.63 1.94 -0.85
N ILE A 107 -7.34 2.91 -0.26
CA ILE A 107 -6.81 3.74 0.84
C ILE A 107 -6.45 2.84 2.02
N MET A 108 -7.31 1.87 2.36
CA MET A 108 -7.05 0.93 3.44
C MET A 108 -5.85 0.02 3.15
N GLN A 109 -5.66 -0.45 1.90
CA GLN A 109 -4.47 -1.21 1.50
C GLN A 109 -3.20 -0.36 1.58
N ARG A 110 -3.23 0.90 1.14
CA ARG A 110 -2.09 1.82 1.26
C ARG A 110 -1.74 2.09 2.73
N VAL A 111 -2.73 2.24 3.61
CA VAL A 111 -2.56 2.41 5.07
C VAL A 111 -2.07 1.11 5.73
N ARG A 112 -2.56 -0.05 5.29
CA ARG A 112 -2.17 -1.39 5.77
C ARG A 112 -0.67 -1.64 5.63
N ILE A 113 -0.04 -1.07 4.59
CA ILE A 113 1.39 -1.28 4.32
C ILE A 113 2.29 -0.46 5.27
N ILE A 114 1.79 0.64 5.84
CA ILE A 114 2.51 1.32 6.95
C ILE A 114 2.53 0.41 8.21
N CYS A 115 1.65 -0.59 8.28
CA CYS A 115 1.42 -1.42 9.46
C CYS A 115 1.74 -2.92 9.23
N SER A 116 2.41 -3.31 8.14
CA SER A 116 2.86 -4.69 7.97
C SER A 116 4.27 -4.84 8.53
N VAL A 117 4.43 -5.67 9.56
CA VAL A 117 5.74 -5.98 10.16
C VAL A 117 6.23 -7.32 9.61
N TYR A 118 7.49 -7.37 9.18
CA TYR A 118 8.13 -8.60 8.74
C TYR A 118 8.33 -9.55 9.93
N ASP A 119 7.77 -10.78 9.86
CA ASP A 119 7.97 -11.81 10.87
C ASP A 119 9.11 -12.76 10.45
N PRO A 120 10.29 -12.67 11.10
CA PRO A 120 11.47 -13.43 10.71
C PRO A 120 11.36 -14.93 11.03
N LEU A 121 10.41 -15.35 11.87
CA LEU A 121 10.22 -16.77 12.22
C LEU A 121 9.41 -17.52 11.16
N THR A 122 8.51 -16.82 10.46
CA THR A 122 7.60 -17.43 9.48
C THR A 122 7.96 -17.08 8.03
N GLY A 123 8.87 -16.13 7.82
CA GLY A 123 9.27 -15.65 6.49
C GLY A 123 8.13 -14.95 5.75
N LYS A 124 7.15 -14.42 6.47
CA LYS A 124 5.93 -13.81 5.92
C LYS A 124 5.74 -12.43 6.51
N TYR A 125 5.34 -11.49 5.65
CA TYR A 125 4.80 -10.22 6.11
C TYR A 125 3.44 -10.48 6.76
N ARG A 126 3.24 -10.00 7.98
CA ARG A 126 1.95 -10.07 8.67
C ARG A 126 1.40 -8.66 8.81
N THR A 127 0.14 -8.49 8.44
CA THR A 127 -0.59 -7.27 8.75
C THR A 127 -0.78 -7.14 10.25
N ASP A 128 -0.26 -6.07 10.85
CA ASP A 128 -0.54 -5.75 12.24
C ASP A 128 -1.93 -5.11 12.35
N TYR A 129 -2.88 -5.86 12.92
CA TYR A 129 -4.26 -5.39 13.12
C TYR A 129 -4.39 -4.40 14.30
N SER A 130 -3.32 -4.18 15.08
CA SER A 130 -3.31 -3.31 16.25
C SER A 130 -3.78 -1.89 15.94
N LEU A 131 -3.40 -1.34 14.78
CA LEU A 131 -3.78 0.00 14.36
C LEU A 131 -5.30 0.12 14.07
N TYR A 132 -5.91 -0.91 13.48
CA TYR A 132 -7.36 -0.96 13.25
C TYR A 132 -8.13 -1.01 14.56
N PHE A 133 -7.68 -1.82 15.52
CA PHE A 133 -8.28 -1.88 16.85
C PHE A 133 -8.10 -0.57 17.62
N MET A 134 -6.97 0.11 17.46
CA MET A 134 -6.73 1.43 18.06
C MET A 134 -7.69 2.49 17.51
N PHE A 135 -7.89 2.54 16.19
CA PHE A 135 -8.85 3.46 15.58
C PHE A 135 -10.30 3.16 15.97
N ALA A 136 -10.70 1.88 15.98
CA ALA A 136 -12.02 1.47 16.43
C ALA A 136 -12.27 1.81 17.91
N GLY A 137 -11.27 1.60 18.76
CA GLY A 137 -11.30 1.97 20.17
C GLY A 137 -11.40 3.49 20.38
N PHE A 138 -10.63 4.28 19.62
CA PHE A 138 -10.70 5.73 19.69
C PHE A 138 -12.08 6.26 19.26
N LEU A 139 -12.61 5.75 18.14
CA LEU A 139 -13.90 6.18 17.60
C LEU A 139 -15.04 5.87 18.57
N THR A 140 -15.06 4.67 19.16
CA THR A 140 -16.07 4.29 20.16
C THR A 140 -15.99 5.15 21.41
N PHE A 141 -14.79 5.46 21.90
CA PHE A 141 -14.59 6.36 23.04
C PHE A 141 -15.10 7.78 22.76
N VAL A 142 -14.78 8.34 21.59
CA VAL A 142 -15.24 9.69 21.18
C VAL A 142 -16.76 9.73 21.04
N CYS A 143 -17.36 8.73 20.38
CA CYS A 143 -18.82 8.63 20.27
C CYS A 143 -19.51 8.55 21.64
N PHE A 144 -18.93 7.79 22.57
CA PHE A 144 -19.43 7.69 23.93
C PHE A 144 -19.32 9.02 24.70
N MET A 145 -18.20 9.73 24.58
CA MET A 145 -18.04 11.07 25.18
C MET A 145 -19.02 12.10 24.62
N ILE A 146 -19.26 12.08 23.31
CA ILE A 146 -20.26 12.95 22.66
C ILE A 146 -21.66 12.62 23.16
N TYR A 147 -22.01 11.32 23.25
CA TYR A 147 -23.30 10.89 23.78
C TYR A 147 -23.51 11.37 25.23
N LEU A 148 -22.51 11.19 26.11
CA LEU A 148 -22.58 11.67 27.48
C LEU A 148 -22.71 13.20 27.55
N SER A 149 -21.96 13.93 26.72
CA SER A 149 -22.02 15.39 26.65
C SER A 149 -23.41 15.89 26.26
N ILE A 150 -24.00 15.29 25.22
CA ILE A 150 -25.37 15.60 24.77
C ILE A 150 -26.39 15.27 25.86
N ASN A 151 -26.27 14.10 26.49
CA ASN A 151 -27.20 13.67 27.53
C ASN A 151 -27.12 14.61 28.76
N PHE A 152 -25.91 14.97 29.18
CA PHE A 152 -25.68 15.88 30.30
C PHE A 152 -26.19 17.30 29.99
N TRP A 153 -25.95 17.82 28.78
CA TRP A 153 -26.50 19.10 28.34
C TRP A 153 -28.03 19.11 28.31
N LYS A 154 -28.63 18.02 27.83
CA LYS A 154 -30.08 17.86 27.75
C LYS A 154 -30.72 17.70 29.13
N ASN A 155 -30.04 17.05 30.07
CA ASN A 155 -30.52 16.91 31.44
C ASN A 155 -30.39 18.22 32.22
N ARG A 156 -29.28 18.95 32.07
CA ARG A 156 -29.12 20.29 32.67
C ARG A 156 -30.17 21.29 32.21
N ARG A 157 -30.62 21.23 30.96
CA ARG A 157 -31.73 22.06 30.45
C ARG A 157 -33.12 21.69 30.99
N ARG A 158 -33.28 20.49 31.57
CA ARG A 158 -34.53 20.07 32.21
C ARG A 158 -34.63 20.53 33.66
N ASP A 159 -33.49 20.80 34.30
CA ASP A 159 -33.38 21.19 35.71
C ASP A 159 -33.45 22.72 35.93
N GLU A 160 -33.73 23.53 34.90
CA GLU A 160 -34.17 24.93 35.07
C GLU A 160 -35.69 25.05 34.88
N PRO A 161 -36.51 24.78 35.91
CA PRO A 161 -37.85 25.36 35.99
C PRO A 161 -37.68 26.86 36.27
N GLY A 162 -38.30 27.68 35.42
CA GLY A 162 -38.21 29.14 35.52
C GLY A 162 -38.44 29.65 36.93
N ALA A 163 -37.45 30.39 37.45
CA ALA A 163 -37.60 31.19 38.64
C ALA A 163 -38.78 32.17 38.45
N ARG A 164 -39.90 31.87 39.11
CA ARG A 164 -40.99 32.77 39.43
C ARG A 164 -41.35 32.55 40.89
#